data_AF-A0A6B9T9C1-F1
#
_entry.id   AF-A0A6B9T9C1-F1
#
_cell.length_a   1.000
_cell.length_b   1.000
_cell.length_c   1.000
_cell.angle_alpha   90.00
_cell.angle_beta   90.00
_cell.angle_gamma   90.00
#
_symmetry.space_group_name_H-M   'P 1'
#
loop_
_entity.id
_entity.type
_entity.pdbx_description
1 polymer ?
#
loop_
_entity_poly.entity_id
_entity_poly.type
_entity_poly.pdbx_seq_one_letter_code
_entity_poly.pdbx_strand_id
1 'polypeptide(L)'
;MDSKHLVIASAAGFVLMLIGFIGYVAAPSIAFQSVFIVGVVILAAGYALIYILGRKAVMEYQAEESDEDENGFFYILDEDYSAPVGDATIEDLSKRE
;
A
#
# COMPACT_ATOMS: atom_id res chain seq x y z
N MET A 1 8.60 3.01 -11.47
CA MET A 1 9.59 1.97 -11.09
C MET A 1 8.84 0.95 -10.27
N ASP A 2 8.66 -0.25 -10.80
CA ASP A 2 7.73 -1.22 -10.20
C ASP A 2 8.25 -1.69 -8.83
N SER A 3 7.33 -1.88 -7.89
CA SER A 3 7.60 -2.38 -6.53
C SER A 3 8.44 -3.66 -6.54
N LYS A 4 8.25 -4.52 -7.55
CA LYS A 4 9.05 -5.74 -7.76
C LYS A 4 10.54 -5.45 -7.90
N HIS A 5 10.93 -4.41 -8.63
CA HIS A 5 12.34 -4.06 -8.82
C HIS A 5 12.97 -3.50 -7.53
N LEU A 6 12.20 -2.75 -6.74
CA LEU A 6 12.63 -2.25 -5.43
C LEU A 6 12.86 -3.37 -4.42
N VAL A 7 11.99 -4.38 -4.43
CA VAL A 7 12.13 -5.58 -3.58
C VAL A 7 13.38 -6.36 -3.99
N ILE A 8 13.60 -6.57 -5.29
CA ILE A 8 14.80 -7.27 -5.81
C ILE A 8 16.08 -6.49 -5.45
N ALA A 9 16.08 -5.18 -5.62
CA ALA A 9 17.22 -4.34 -5.24
C ALA A 9 17.51 -4.40 -3.73
N SER A 10 16.47 -4.41 -2.90
CA SER A 10 16.59 -4.56 -1.44
C SER A 10 17.15 -5.94 -1.08
N ALA A 11 16.68 -7.01 -1.73
CA ALA A 11 17.21 -8.36 -1.53
C ALA A 11 18.68 -8.47 -1.95
N ALA A 12 19.06 -7.84 -3.06
CA ALA A 12 20.47 -7.77 -3.49
C ALA A 12 21.33 -7.01 -2.47
N GLY A 13 20.85 -5.86 -1.95
CA GLY A 13 21.52 -5.12 -0.88
C GLY A 13 21.71 -5.95 0.39
N PHE A 14 20.71 -6.74 0.78
CA PHE A 14 20.80 -7.66 1.91
C PHE A 14 21.85 -8.75 1.69
N VAL A 15 21.90 -9.36 0.51
CA VAL A 15 22.91 -10.37 0.17
C VAL A 15 24.32 -9.77 0.19
N LEU A 16 24.51 -8.57 -0.36
CA LEU A 16 25.79 -7.85 -0.31
C LEU A 16 26.22 -7.57 1.13
N MET A 17 25.29 -7.14 1.99
CA MET A 17 25.54 -6.93 3.41
C MET A 17 25.99 -8.23 4.08
N LEU A 18 25.31 -9.36 3.84
CA LEU A 18 25.70 -10.66 4.40
C LEU A 18 27.09 -11.10 3.95
N ILE A 19 27.38 -11.00 2.64
CA ILE A 19 28.69 -11.37 2.08
C ILE A 19 29.79 -10.48 2.67
N GLY A 20 29.55 -9.16 2.75
CA GLY A 20 30.48 -8.21 3.36
C GLY A 20 30.74 -8.53 4.83
N PHE A 21 29.69 -8.86 5.60
CA PHE A 21 29.83 -9.20 7.01
C PHE A 21 30.58 -10.52 7.22
N ILE A 22 30.17 -11.60 6.55
CA ILE A 22 30.81 -12.91 6.66
C ILE A 22 32.27 -12.83 6.21
N GLY A 23 32.52 -12.15 5.08
CA GLY A 23 33.87 -11.93 4.56
C GLY A 23 34.74 -11.15 5.54
N TYR A 24 34.20 -10.10 6.17
CA TYR A 24 34.92 -9.32 7.17
C TYR A 24 35.28 -10.14 8.42
N VAL A 25 34.38 -11.00 8.89
CA VAL A 25 34.63 -11.90 10.03
C VAL A 25 35.73 -12.92 9.71
N ALA A 26 35.73 -13.48 8.49
CA ALA A 26 36.71 -14.47 8.07
C ALA A 26 38.10 -13.85 7.77
N ALA A 27 38.11 -12.69 7.13
CA ALA A 27 39.33 -11.99 6.71
C ALA A 27 39.12 -10.47 6.82
N PRO A 28 39.47 -9.86 7.96
CA PRO A 28 39.27 -8.43 8.19
C PRO A 28 39.99 -7.60 7.13
N SER A 29 39.21 -6.99 6.22
CA SER A 29 39.74 -6.15 5.15
C SER A 29 38.80 -4.98 4.85
N ILE A 30 39.39 -3.88 4.37
CA ILE A 30 38.66 -2.68 3.95
C ILE A 30 37.69 -3.00 2.82
N ALA A 31 38.03 -3.95 1.94
CA ALA A 31 37.15 -4.35 0.84
C ALA A 31 35.82 -4.91 1.36
N PHE A 32 35.84 -5.81 2.35
CA PHE A 32 34.62 -6.37 2.92
C PHE A 32 33.81 -5.35 3.73
N GLN A 33 34.48 -4.42 4.43
CA GLN A 33 33.80 -3.30 5.07
C GLN A 33 33.05 -2.42 4.06
N SER A 34 33.68 -2.09 2.92
CA SER A 34 33.04 -1.31 1.86
C SER A 34 31.83 -2.04 1.27
N VAL A 35 31.95 -3.34 0.99
CA VAL A 35 30.82 -4.16 0.49
C VAL A 35 29.66 -4.18 1.49
N PHE A 36 29.96 -4.32 2.78
CA PHE A 36 28.96 -4.26 3.84
C PHE A 36 28.23 -2.90 3.86
N ILE A 37 28.98 -1.79 3.86
CA ILE A 37 28.42 -0.43 3.86
C ILE A 37 27.53 -0.21 2.63
N VAL A 38 28.00 -0.60 1.44
CA VAL A 38 27.21 -0.48 0.21
C VAL A 38 25.92 -1.28 0.30
N GLY A 39 25.98 -2.52 0.81
CA GLY A 39 24.80 -3.34 1.04
C GLY A 39 23.78 -2.67 1.97
N VAL A 40 24.24 -2.09 3.07
CA VAL A 40 23.39 -1.36 4.03
C VAL A 40 22.73 -0.13 3.39
N VAL A 41 23.47 0.66 2.61
CA VAL A 41 22.92 1.85 1.95
C VAL A 41 21.83 1.46 0.95
N ILE A 42 22.06 0.42 0.15
CA ILE A 42 21.06 -0.07 -0.81
C ILE A 42 19.81 -0.56 -0.08
N LEU A 43 19.97 -1.29 1.02
CA LEU A 43 18.86 -1.80 1.83
C LEU A 43 18.03 -0.65 2.43
N ALA A 44 18.69 0.35 3.01
CA ALA A 44 18.04 1.51 3.61
C ALA A 44 17.28 2.34 2.57
N ALA A 45 17.90 2.59 1.41
CA ALA A 45 17.26 3.30 0.31
C ALA A 45 16.06 2.54 -0.25
N GLY A 46 16.20 1.22 -0.44
CA GLY A 46 15.12 0.35 -0.90
C GLY A 46 13.93 0.36 0.05
N TYR A 47 14.18 0.21 1.35
CA TYR A 47 13.15 0.29 2.39
C TYR A 47 12.45 1.66 2.40
N ALA A 48 13.21 2.76 2.37
CA ALA A 48 12.64 4.11 2.37
C ALA A 48 11.73 4.36 1.16
N LEU A 49 12.14 3.90 -0.03
CA LEU A 49 11.33 4.03 -1.24
C LEU A 49 10.05 3.19 -1.18
N ILE A 50 10.13 1.95 -0.70
CA ILE A 50 8.96 1.09 -0.49
C ILE A 50 8.01 1.73 0.52
N TYR A 51 8.54 2.27 1.63
CA TYR A 51 7.75 2.94 2.64
C TYR A 51 7.01 4.17 2.10
N ILE A 52 7.69 5.02 1.32
CA ILE A 52 7.07 6.20 0.69
C ILE A 52 5.98 5.79 -0.31
N LEU A 53 6.24 4.78 -1.14
CA LEU A 53 5.25 4.27 -2.10
C LEU A 53 4.03 3.67 -1.40
N GLY A 54 4.24 2.87 -0.35
CA GLY A 54 3.15 2.32 0.45
C GLY A 54 2.33 3.41 1.14
N ARG A 55 3.00 4.43 1.69
CA ARG A 55 2.32 5.58 2.30
C ARG A 55 1.46 6.35 1.31
N LYS A 56 1.93 6.54 0.07
CA LYS A 56 1.13 7.18 -0.99
C LYS A 56 -0.12 6.38 -1.32
N ALA A 57 0.00 5.07 -1.52
CA ALA A 57 -1.14 4.21 -1.79
C ALA A 57 -2.18 4.22 -0.67
N VAL A 58 -1.74 4.24 0.59
CA VAL A 58 -2.65 4.33 1.75
C VAL A 58 -3.34 5.69 1.82
N MET A 59 -2.63 6.80 1.55
CA MET A 59 -3.25 8.13 1.52
C MET A 59 -4.23 8.28 0.35
N GLU A 60 -3.92 7.69 -0.81
CA GLU A 60 -4.80 7.72 -1.97
C GLU A 60 -6.09 6.94 -1.70
N TYR A 61 -5.99 5.76 -1.08
CA TYR A 61 -7.15 5.02 -0.60
C TYR A 61 -7.98 5.79 0.43
N GLN A 62 -7.32 6.44 1.41
CA GLN A 62 -8.02 7.26 2.40
C GLN A 62 -8.65 8.52 1.80
N ALA A 63 -8.06 9.08 0.75
CA ALA A 63 -8.63 10.23 0.05
C ALA A 63 -9.86 9.81 -0.77
N GLU A 64 -9.82 8.67 -1.46
CA GLU A 64 -11.00 8.10 -2.13
C GLU A 64 -12.12 7.79 -1.13
N GLU A 65 -11.80 7.18 0.01
CA GLU A 65 -12.77 6.89 1.08
C GLU A 65 -13.37 8.18 1.67
N SER A 66 -12.56 9.23 1.86
CA SER A 66 -13.03 10.54 2.31
C SER A 66 -13.90 11.25 1.27
N ASP A 67 -13.59 11.12 -0.02
CA ASP A 67 -14.41 11.69 -1.10
C ASP A 67 -15.76 10.95 -1.22
N GLU A 68 -15.78 9.63 -0.98
CA GLU A 68 -17.00 8.83 -0.90
C GLU A 68 -17.87 9.22 0.31
N ASP A 69 -17.24 9.46 1.47
CA ASP A 69 -17.93 9.90 2.69
C ASP A 69 -18.43 11.35 2.62
N GLU A 70 -17.69 12.28 1.99
CA GLU A 70 -18.10 13.68 1.84
C GLU A 70 -19.14 13.92 0.74
N ASN A 71 -19.03 13.22 -0.40
CA ASN A 71 -19.95 13.42 -1.54
C ASN A 71 -21.15 12.47 -1.53
N GLY A 72 -21.10 11.41 -0.72
CA GLY A 72 -22.11 10.34 -0.70
C GLY A 72 -22.04 9.48 -1.97
N PHE A 73 -22.48 8.23 -1.83
CA PHE A 73 -22.49 7.25 -2.92
C PHE A 73 -23.31 7.74 -4.13
N PHE A 74 -22.65 8.00 -5.26
CA PHE A 74 -23.32 7.98 -6.57
C PHE A 74 -23.50 6.52 -6.99
N TYR A 75 -24.57 5.88 -6.51
CA TYR A 75 -25.12 4.73 -7.21
C TYR A 75 -25.65 5.24 -8.55
N ILE A 76 -24.85 5.14 -9.60
CA ILE A 76 -25.38 5.06 -10.97
C ILE A 76 -26.06 3.70 -11.03
N LEU A 77 -27.29 3.62 -10.50
CA LEU A 77 -28.22 2.57 -10.88
C LEU A 77 -28.41 2.75 -12.38
N ASP A 78 -28.11 1.69 -13.13
CA ASP A 78 -28.51 1.52 -14.53
C ASP A 78 -29.88 2.18 -14.74
N GLU A 79 -30.02 2.95 -15.82
CA GLU A 79 -31.12 3.89 -16.13
C GLU A 79 -32.56 3.33 -16.04
N ASP A 80 -32.75 2.09 -15.60
CA ASP A 80 -34.00 1.35 -15.50
C ASP A 80 -34.62 1.31 -14.08
N TYR A 81 -34.06 2.00 -13.08
CA TYR A 81 -34.74 2.11 -11.78
C TYR A 81 -35.85 3.17 -11.80
N SER A 82 -36.93 2.86 -12.54
CA SER A 82 -38.20 3.57 -12.39
C SER A 82 -38.76 3.24 -10.99
N ALA A 83 -38.84 4.24 -10.12
CA ALA A 83 -39.58 4.10 -8.87
C ALA A 83 -41.00 3.61 -9.21
N PRO A 84 -41.48 2.49 -8.62
CA PRO A 84 -42.83 2.03 -8.91
C PRO A 84 -43.77 3.17 -8.51
N VAL A 85 -44.53 3.66 -9.50
CA VAL A 85 -45.55 4.70 -9.33
C VAL A 85 -46.73 4.05 -8.61
N GLY A 86 -46.53 3.76 -7.33
CA GLY A 86 -47.51 3.21 -6.41
C GLY A 86 -47.46 4.09 -5.18
N ASP A 87 -48.57 4.75 -4.91
CA ASP A 87 -48.79 5.66 -3.80
C ASP A 87 -48.26 5.01 -2.50
N ALA A 88 -47.11 5.48 -2.01
CA ALA A 88 -46.46 4.92 -0.83
C ALA A 88 -47.21 5.37 0.42
N THR A 89 -48.41 4.82 0.63
CA THR A 89 -49.16 5.02 1.86
C THR A 89 -48.51 4.17 2.94
N ILE A 90 -47.92 4.82 3.95
CA ILE A 90 -47.37 4.15 5.13
C ILE A 90 -48.56 3.60 5.93
N GLU A 91 -48.82 2.29 5.85
CA GLU A 91 -49.79 1.63 6.72
C GLU A 91 -49.21 1.48 8.13
N ASP A 92 -49.83 2.15 9.10
CA ASP A 92 -49.53 2.03 10.52
C ASP A 92 -50.07 0.70 11.07
N LEU A 93 -49.15 -0.25 11.31
CA LEU A 93 -49.45 -1.59 11.81
C LEU A 93 -49.84 -1.64 13.29
N SER A 94 -49.85 -0.52 14.02
CA SER A 94 -50.22 -0.49 15.44
C SER A 94 -51.73 -0.63 15.72
N LYS A 95 -52.56 -0.67 14.68
CA LYS A 95 -54.04 -0.70 14.79
C LYS A 95 -54.72 -2.00 14.39
N ARG A 96 -53.97 -3.11 14.18
CA ARG A 96 -54.62 -4.42 14.01
C ARG A 96 -54.94 -5.02 15.39
N GLU A 97 -56.24 -5.08 15.69
CA GLU A 97 -56.83 -5.67 16.91
C GLU A 97 -56.34 -7.10 17.21
#